data_AF-A0A4S2VMA5-F1
#
_entry.id   AF-A0A4S2VMA5-F1
#
_cell.length_a   1.000
_cell.length_b   1.000
_cell.length_c   1.000
_cell.angle_alpha   90.00
_cell.angle_beta   90.00
_cell.angle_gamma   90.00
#
_symmetry.space_group_name_H-M   'P 1'
#
loop_
_entity.id
_entity.type
_entity.pdbx_description
1 polymer ?
#
loop_
_entity_poly.entity_id
_entity_poly.type
_entity_poly.pdbx_seq_one_letter_code
_entity_poly.pdbx_strand_id
1 'polypeptide(L)'
;MIMTAKQTVYHVSPSGERAAAAGVRWQVEGREGRRLLHEPHRTQKDAIDSARRHAQQHQPAQVIVHAVDGHIRSAYTYGETPAAPPGERGRKAGERGGVF
;
A
#
# COMPACT_ATOMS: atom_id res chain seq x y z
N MET A 1 -11.49 -25.46 -5.87
CA MET A 1 -10.47 -24.66 -6.56
C MET A 1 -10.25 -23.40 -5.76
N ILE A 2 -9.12 -23.26 -5.07
CA ILE A 2 -8.73 -21.97 -4.47
C ILE A 2 -8.25 -21.07 -5.61
N MET A 3 -9.14 -20.21 -6.11
CA MET A 3 -8.69 -19.12 -6.97
C MET A 3 -7.80 -18.24 -6.10
N THR A 4 -6.48 -18.32 -6.28
CA THR A 4 -5.54 -17.38 -5.67
C THR A 4 -5.91 -16.00 -6.20
N ALA A 5 -6.80 -15.30 -5.47
CA ALA A 5 -7.16 -13.94 -5.79
C ALA A 5 -5.86 -13.15 -5.83
N LYS A 6 -5.52 -12.61 -7.00
CA LYS A 6 -4.32 -11.80 -7.18
C LYS A 6 -4.50 -10.56 -6.30
N GLN A 7 -3.90 -10.59 -5.12
CA GLN A 7 -3.93 -9.44 -4.23
C GLN A 7 -3.16 -8.30 -4.89
N THR A 8 -3.79 -7.15 -5.02
CA THR A 8 -3.14 -5.96 -5.55
C THR A 8 -2.40 -5.25 -4.42
N VAL A 9 -1.08 -5.11 -4.54
CA VAL A 9 -0.27 -4.46 -3.50
C VAL A 9 0.20 -3.09 -3.99
N TYR A 10 -0.10 -2.06 -3.20
CA TYR A 10 0.32 -0.68 -3.41
C TYR A 10 1.38 -0.29 -2.39
N HIS A 11 2.54 0.13 -2.86
CA HIS A 11 3.64 0.63 -2.05
C HIS A 11 3.66 2.15 -2.13
N VAL A 12 3.60 2.82 -0.99
CA VAL A 12 3.78 4.25 -0.89
C VAL A 12 5.19 4.51 -0.39
N SER A 13 6.07 4.98 -1.27
CA SER A 13 7.50 5.14 -1.02
C SER A 13 7.90 6.61 -1.16
N PRO A 14 8.92 7.09 -0.44
CA PRO A 14 9.57 8.34 -0.83
C PRO A 14 10.09 8.23 -2.27
N SER A 15 10.00 9.33 -3.01
CA SER A 15 10.51 9.39 -4.37
C SER A 15 12.04 9.47 -4.38
N GLY A 16 12.66 8.82 -5.36
CA GLY A 16 14.10 8.89 -5.55
C GLY A 16 14.58 10.31 -5.87
N GLU A 17 15.88 10.56 -5.70
CA GLU A 17 16.52 11.88 -5.85
C GLU A 17 16.16 12.60 -7.17
N ARG A 18 16.06 11.85 -8.26
CA ARG A 18 15.68 12.39 -9.58
C ARG A 18 14.25 12.92 -9.65
N ALA A 19 13.33 12.29 -8.95
CA ALA A 19 11.93 12.73 -8.86
C ALA A 19 11.77 13.85 -7.82
N ALA A 20 12.57 13.83 -6.75
CA ALA A 20 12.67 14.93 -5.79
C ALA A 20 13.13 16.24 -6.45
N ALA A 21 14.06 16.16 -7.41
CA ALA A 21 14.47 17.30 -8.22
C ALA A 21 13.32 17.90 -9.07
N ALA A 22 12.32 17.09 -9.43
CA ALA A 22 11.10 17.52 -10.11
C ALA A 22 9.98 17.97 -9.13
N GLY A 23 10.26 18.04 -7.82
CA GLY A 23 9.30 18.39 -6.78
C GLY A 23 8.38 17.24 -6.34
N VAL A 24 8.64 16.02 -6.81
CA VAL A 24 7.91 14.81 -6.40
C VAL A 24 8.63 14.20 -5.20
N ARG A 25 7.96 14.13 -4.06
CA ARG A 25 8.57 13.61 -2.81
C ARG A 25 8.09 12.22 -2.46
N TRP A 26 6.97 11.79 -3.02
CA TRP A 26 6.31 10.52 -2.72
C TRP A 26 5.82 9.87 -4.00
N GLN A 27 5.79 8.55 -4.03
CA GLN A 27 5.29 7.79 -5.17
C GLN A 27 4.45 6.62 -4.68
N VAL A 28 3.44 6.28 -5.46
CA VAL A 28 2.63 5.09 -5.28
C VAL A 28 2.99 4.08 -6.36
N GLU A 29 3.32 2.87 -5.94
CA GLU A 29 3.69 1.75 -6.80
C GLU A 29 2.71 0.61 -6.56
N GLY A 30 1.74 0.45 -7.45
CA GLY A 30 0.76 -0.63 -7.41
C GLY A 30 1.14 -1.79 -8.32
N ARG A 31 0.96 -3.03 -7.86
CA ARG A 31 1.09 -4.22 -8.69
C ARG A 31 -0.19 -5.05 -8.65
N GLU A 32 -0.93 -5.03 -9.75
CA GLU A 32 -2.08 -5.89 -10.01
C GLU A 32 -1.71 -6.91 -11.09
N GLY A 33 -1.14 -8.05 -10.68
CA GLY A 33 -0.69 -9.08 -11.62
C GLY A 33 0.39 -8.57 -12.59
N ARG A 34 0.00 -8.28 -13.84
CA ARG A 34 0.87 -7.71 -14.90
C ARG A 34 0.78 -6.19 -15.02
N ARG A 35 -0.19 -5.56 -14.38
CA ARG A 35 -0.38 -4.11 -14.42
C ARG A 35 0.44 -3.47 -13.31
N LEU A 36 1.30 -2.54 -13.70
CA LEU A 36 2.04 -1.68 -12.79
C LEU A 36 1.37 -0.31 -12.79
N LEU A 37 1.09 0.20 -11.60
CA LEU A 37 0.65 1.56 -11.38
C LEU A 37 1.82 2.32 -10.77
N HIS A 38 2.17 3.46 -11.35
CA HIS A 38 3.19 4.36 -10.82
C HIS A 38 2.61 5.77 -10.83
N GLU A 39 2.43 6.34 -9.64
CA GLU A 39 1.89 7.69 -9.49
C GLU A 39 2.83 8.57 -8.65
N PRO A 40 3.39 9.64 -9.23
CA PRO A 40 4.18 10.61 -8.49
C PRO A 40 3.29 11.60 -7.73
N HIS A 41 3.61 11.84 -6.46
CA HIS A 41 2.95 12.79 -5.57
C HIS A 41 3.94 13.73 -4.88
N ARG A 42 3.47 14.95 -4.59
CA ARG A 42 4.27 15.96 -3.88
C ARG A 42 4.28 15.75 -2.36
N THR A 43 3.25 15.10 -1.81
CA THR A 43 3.08 14.90 -0.37
C THR A 43 2.79 13.44 -0.03
N GLN A 44 3.16 13.02 1.18
CA GLN A 44 2.88 11.68 1.68
C GLN A 44 1.39 11.43 1.78
N LYS A 45 0.65 12.47 2.20
CA LYS A 45 -0.79 12.40 2.40
C LYS A 45 -1.51 12.11 1.08
N ASP A 46 -1.15 12.81 0.00
CA ASP A 46 -1.71 12.56 -1.34
C ASP A 46 -1.43 11.14 -1.82
N ALA A 47 -0.19 10.67 -1.64
CA ALA A 47 0.19 9.32 -2.06
C ALA A 47 -0.58 8.24 -1.28
N ILE A 48 -0.74 8.43 0.04
CA ILE A 48 -1.55 7.53 0.87
C ILE A 48 -3.02 7.58 0.43
N ASP A 49 -3.60 8.76 0.21
CA ASP A 49 -5.00 8.87 -0.21
C ASP A 49 -5.24 8.18 -1.56
N SER A 50 -4.37 8.40 -2.54
CA SER A 50 -4.45 7.74 -3.85
C SER A 50 -4.35 6.22 -3.71
N ALA A 51 -3.34 5.73 -2.99
CA ALA A 51 -3.16 4.31 -2.76
C ALA A 51 -4.37 3.66 -2.06
N ARG A 52 -4.97 4.35 -1.08
CA ARG A 52 -6.18 3.88 -0.40
C ARG A 52 -7.39 3.86 -1.33
N ARG A 53 -7.58 4.88 -2.17
CA ARG A 53 -8.66 4.90 -3.17
C ARG A 53 -8.52 3.77 -4.16
N HIS A 54 -7.32 3.54 -4.68
CA HIS A 54 -7.04 2.44 -5.59
C HIS A 54 -7.28 1.08 -4.93
N ALA A 55 -6.79 0.88 -3.71
CA ALA A 55 -6.99 -0.37 -2.98
C ALA A 55 -8.46 -0.67 -2.66
N GLN A 56 -9.28 0.36 -2.40
CA GLN A 56 -10.73 0.19 -2.22
C GLN A 56 -11.43 -0.25 -3.50
N GLN A 57 -10.94 0.18 -4.67
CA GLN A 57 -11.50 -0.21 -5.98
C GLN A 57 -11.05 -1.59 -6.46
N HIS A 58 -9.89 -2.09 -6.01
CA HIS A 58 -9.28 -3.33 -6.51
C HIS A 58 -9.16 -4.40 -5.42
N GLN A 59 -10.27 -4.74 -4.76
CA GLN A 59 -10.27 -5.74 -3.69
C GLN A 59 -10.15 -7.18 -4.24
N PRO A 60 -9.33 -8.06 -3.61
CA PRO A 60 -8.51 -7.80 -2.43
C PRO A 60 -7.24 -7.01 -2.75
N ALA A 61 -6.94 -6.00 -1.94
CA ALA A 61 -5.75 -5.16 -2.06
C ALA A 61 -5.06 -4.89 -0.73
N GLN A 62 -3.79 -4.51 -0.79
CA GLN A 62 -2.98 -4.10 0.34
C GLN A 62 -2.25 -2.80 0.02
N VAL A 63 -2.18 -1.89 0.98
CA VAL A 63 -1.41 -0.64 0.90
C VAL A 63 -0.31 -0.71 1.96
N ILE A 64 0.94 -0.58 1.55
CA ILE A 64 2.12 -0.57 2.40
C ILE A 64 2.74 0.81 2.31
N VAL A 65 2.72 1.56 3.42
CA VAL A 65 3.29 2.89 3.50
C VAL A 65 4.67 2.79 4.11
N HIS A 66 5.68 3.10 3.30
CA HIS A 66 7.06 3.23 3.74
C HIS A 66 7.28 4.63 4.31
N ALA A 67 8.14 4.69 5.32
CA ALA A 67 8.64 5.92 5.87
C ALA A 67 9.85 6.41 5.06
N VAL A 68 10.26 7.66 5.30
CA VAL A 68 11.46 8.24 4.69
C VAL A 68 12.74 7.55 5.16
N ASP A 69 12.72 6.96 6.36
CA ASP A 69 13.78 6.11 6.91
C ASP A 69 13.81 4.68 6.32
N GLY A 70 12.88 4.34 5.43
CA GLY A 70 12.83 3.03 4.77
C GLY A 70 12.11 1.93 5.55
N HIS A 71 11.65 2.19 6.78
CA HIS A 71 10.80 1.24 7.51
C HIS A 71 9.33 1.35 7.09
N ILE A 72 8.54 0.31 7.34
CA ILE A 72 7.09 0.35 7.10
C ILE A 72 6.45 1.18 8.22
N ARG A 73 5.90 2.34 7.84
CA ARG A 73 5.14 3.21 8.75
C ARG A 73 3.77 2.64 9.06
N SER A 74 3.08 2.14 8.04
CA SER A 74 1.71 1.64 8.17
C SER A 74 1.38 0.66 7.06
N ALA A 75 0.51 -0.31 7.34
CA ALA A 75 -0.03 -1.20 6.32
C ALA A 75 -1.56 -1.30 6.47
N TYR A 76 -2.27 -1.25 5.35
CA TYR A 76 -3.72 -1.34 5.30
C TYR A 76 -4.10 -2.46 4.35
N THR A 77 -5.06 -3.30 4.73
CA THR A 77 -5.58 -4.36 3.88
C THR A 77 -7.05 -4.11 3.60
N TYR A 78 -7.46 -4.27 2.34
CA TYR A 78 -8.80 -4.04 1.82
C TYR A 78 -9.31 -5.32 1.17
N GLY A 79 -10.55 -5.71 1.51
CA GLY A 79 -11.14 -6.98 1.08
C GLY A 79 -10.82 -8.17 1.98
N GLU A 80 -11.57 -9.26 1.82
CA GLU A 80 -11.34 -10.49 2.58
C GLU A 80 -10.03 -11.15 2.15
N THR A 81 -9.09 -11.19 3.10
CA THR A 81 -7.99 -12.15 3.04
C THR A 81 -8.63 -13.53 3.28
N PRO A 82 -8.59 -14.50 2.35
CA PRO A 82 -8.96 -15.86 2.70
C PRO A 82 -8.12 -16.24 3.92
N ALA A 83 -8.79 -16.58 5.02
CA ALA A 83 -8.20 -16.76 6.33
C ALA A 83 -6.86 -17.50 6.21
N ALA A 84 -5.77 -16.85 6.61
CA ALA A 84 -4.49 -17.53 6.73
C ALA A 84 -4.70 -18.77 7.63
N PRO A 85 -4.13 -19.94 7.28
CA PRO A 85 -4.20 -21.10 8.15
C PRO A 85 -3.71 -20.69 9.55
N PRO A 86 -4.35 -21.17 10.63
CA PRO A 86 -4.07 -20.73 11.99
C PRO A 86 -2.61 -21.09 12.36
N GLY A 87 -1.69 -20.15 12.14
CA GLY A 87 -0.26 -20.36 12.33
C GLY A 87 0.55 -19.06 12.41
N GLU A 88 0.20 -18.04 11.64
CA GLU A 88 0.88 -16.74 11.70
C GLU A 88 0.00 -15.68 12.37
N ARG A 89 -0.09 -15.80 13.70
CA ARG A 89 -0.73 -14.82 14.56
C ARG A 89 0.21 -13.64 14.79
N GLY A 90 -0.05 -12.54 14.10
CA GLY A 90 0.51 -11.22 14.41
C GLY A 90 0.71 -10.44 13.11
N ARG A 91 -0.17 -9.53 12.70
CA ARG A 91 -0.67 -8.40 13.48
C ARG A 91 -2.10 -8.07 13.06
N LYS A 92 -2.93 -7.77 14.06
CA LYS A 92 -4.34 -7.37 13.93
C LYS A 92 -4.53 -6.34 12.80
N ALA A 93 -5.26 -6.74 11.77
CA ALA A 93 -6.05 -5.81 10.98
C ALA A 93 -7.28 -5.44 11.82
N GLY A 94 -7.50 -4.14 11.99
CA GLY A 94 -8.66 -3.62 12.69
C GLY A 94 -8.32 -3.07 14.06
N GLU A 95 -7.81 -1.86 14.10
CA GLU A 95 -8.25 -0.89 15.10
C GLU A 95 -8.15 0.51 14.48
N ARG A 96 -9.08 1.34 14.91
CA ARG A 96 -9.35 2.70 14.43
C ARG A 96 -8.08 3.54 14.40
N GLY A 97 -8.08 4.56 13.54
CA GLY A 97 -7.00 5.55 13.47
C GLY A 97 -6.45 5.89 14.85
N GLY A 98 -5.16 5.66 15.04
CA GLY A 98 -4.50 5.83 16.32
C GLY A 98 -3.01 5.90 16.08
N VAL A 99 -2.47 7.11 16.26
CA VAL A 99 -1.06 7.42 16.48
C VAL A 99 -0.52 6.51 17.58
N PHE A 100 0.64 5.86 17.38
CA PHE A 100 1.91 6.02 18.10
C PHE A 100 2.94 5.06 17.50
#